data_AF-A0A1J3IFH7-F1
#
_entry.id   AF-A0A1J3IFH7-F1
#
_cell.length_a   1.000
_cell.length_b   1.000
_cell.length_c   1.000
_cell.angle_alpha   90.00
_cell.angle_beta   90.00
_cell.angle_gamma   90.00
#
_symmetry.space_group_name_H-M   'P 1'
#
loop_
_entity.id
_entity.type
_entity.pdbx_description
1 polymer ?
#
loop_
_entity_poly.entity_id
_entity_poly.type
_entity_poly.pdbx_seq_one_letter_code
_entity_poly.pdbx_strand_id
1 'polypeptide(L)'
;LTWLLYAPNLIDLEVKSSSQIEDIISKEKAVNIFTEEVAGIIIPFQRVEHFQVDNLPKLKSIYWKPLPFPCLRIFYIERCPNLRKLPLDSRSGGSNVGKDLVIDGEKNWIDKVEWEDEATKKRFLPSLQPCE
;
A
#
# COMPACT_ATOMS: atom_id res chain seq x y z
N LEU A 1 11.67 -3.75 4.13
CA LEU A 1 12.08 -2.33 4.29
C LEU A 1 11.51 -1.74 5.58
N THR A 2 11.74 -2.39 6.73
CA THR A 2 11.06 -2.03 8.00
C THR A 2 11.50 -0.67 8.57
N TRP A 3 12.65 -0.13 8.15
CA TRP A 3 13.10 1.21 8.55
C TRP A 3 12.20 2.34 8.04
N LEU A 4 11.31 2.09 7.06
CA LEU A 4 10.30 3.06 6.59
C LEU A 4 9.35 3.53 7.72
N LEU A 5 9.26 2.78 8.82
CA LEU A 5 8.56 3.20 10.03
C LEU A 5 9.11 4.51 10.62
N TYR A 6 10.39 4.81 10.40
CA TYR A 6 11.05 6.03 10.89
C TYR A 6 11.00 7.19 9.90
N ALA A 7 10.24 7.07 8.81
CA ALA A 7 10.12 8.09 7.76
C ALA A 7 8.69 8.68 7.70
N PRO A 8 8.20 9.38 8.76
CA PRO A 8 6.83 9.87 8.82
C PRO A 8 6.52 10.98 7.79
N ASN A 9 7.57 11.62 7.27
CA ASN A 9 7.47 12.70 6.29
C ASN A 9 7.70 12.25 4.84
N LEU A 10 7.76 10.94 4.60
CA LEU A 10 7.92 10.41 3.25
C LEU A 10 6.68 10.76 2.41
N ILE A 11 6.91 11.40 1.25
CA ILE A 11 5.87 11.81 0.29
C ILE A 11 5.84 10.84 -0.89
N ASP A 12 7.01 10.51 -1.42
CA ASP A 12 7.17 9.64 -2.59
C ASP A 12 7.92 8.37 -2.17
N LEU A 13 7.32 7.21 -2.44
CA LEU A 13 7.91 5.92 -2.17
C LEU A 13 7.92 5.07 -3.44
N GLU A 14 9.11 4.76 -3.93
CA GLU A 14 9.30 3.84 -5.04
C GLU A 14 10.13 2.63 -4.59
N VAL A 15 9.62 1.43 -4.85
CA VAL A 15 10.34 0.18 -4.60
C VAL A 15 10.36 -0.61 -5.89
N LYS A 16 11.54 -0.70 -6.51
CA LYS A 16 11.71 -1.23 -7.86
C LYS A 16 12.73 -2.38 -7.91
N SER A 17 12.51 -3.32 -8.82
CA SER A 17 13.51 -4.29 -9.31
C SER A 17 14.22 -5.10 -8.21
N SER A 18 13.44 -5.88 -7.45
CA SER A 18 13.97 -6.77 -6.43
C SER A 18 13.30 -8.13 -6.42
N SER A 19 14.11 -9.18 -6.55
CA SER A 19 13.69 -10.58 -6.50
C SER A 19 13.60 -11.16 -5.08
N GLN A 20 13.93 -10.36 -4.06
CA GLN A 20 14.03 -10.81 -2.66
C GLN A 20 12.96 -10.23 -1.74
N ILE A 21 12.31 -9.13 -2.12
CA ILE A 21 11.33 -8.47 -1.27
C ILE A 21 10.04 -9.27 -1.26
N GLU A 22 9.70 -9.84 -0.09
CA GLU A 22 8.41 -10.49 0.16
C GLU A 22 7.41 -9.54 0.84
N ASP A 23 7.91 -8.64 1.69
CA ASP A 23 7.10 -7.61 2.36
C ASP A 23 7.79 -6.24 2.31
N ILE A 24 7.02 -5.16 2.06
CA ILE A 24 7.54 -3.80 2.23
C ILE A 24 7.85 -3.55 3.70
N ILE A 25 6.87 -3.78 4.58
CA ILE A 25 7.07 -3.78 6.04
C ILE A 25 6.53 -5.10 6.61
N SER A 26 7.45 -5.98 7.01
CA SER A 26 7.13 -7.28 7.61
C SER A 26 6.52 -7.11 9.00
N LYS A 27 5.44 -7.87 9.28
CA LYS A 27 4.78 -7.94 10.59
C LYS A 27 5.74 -8.28 11.71
N GLU A 28 6.51 -9.36 11.54
CA GLU A 28 7.44 -9.86 12.56
C GLU A 28 8.47 -8.79 12.92
N LYS A 29 9.05 -8.17 11.90
CA LYS A 29 10.07 -7.12 12.09
C LYS A 29 9.49 -5.86 12.70
N ALA A 30 8.24 -5.53 12.40
CA ALA A 30 7.60 -4.34 12.92
C ALA A 30 7.07 -4.53 14.34
N VAL A 31 6.53 -5.70 14.70
CA VAL A 31 6.12 -6.03 16.08
C VAL A 31 7.31 -5.91 17.04
N ASN A 32 8.53 -6.29 16.60
CA ASN A 32 9.74 -6.12 17.40
C ASN A 32 10.13 -4.64 17.62
N ILE A 33 9.63 -3.72 16.79
CA ILE A 33 9.87 -2.26 16.89
C ILE A 33 8.76 -1.59 17.71
N PHE A 34 7.51 -2.04 17.55
CA PHE A 34 6.36 -1.58 18.32
C PHE A 34 6.40 -2.20 19.73
N THR A 35 7.28 -1.70 20.60
CA THR A 35 7.14 -1.91 22.05
C THR A 35 5.83 -1.26 22.53
N GLU A 36 5.31 -1.65 23.70
CA GLU A 36 4.04 -1.13 24.26
C GLU A 36 3.97 0.42 24.28
N GLU A 37 5.12 1.10 24.35
CA GLU A 37 5.22 2.56 24.37
C GLU A 37 5.10 3.22 22.98
N VAL A 38 5.43 2.50 21.90
CA VAL A 38 5.49 3.05 20.52
C VAL A 38 4.35 2.52 19.65
N ALA A 39 3.66 1.47 20.12
CA ALA A 39 2.49 0.84 19.51
C ALA A 39 1.29 1.81 19.47
N GLY A 40 1.30 2.74 18.52
CA GLY A 40 0.23 3.74 18.33
C GLY A 40 0.74 5.09 17.86
N ILE A 41 2.03 5.38 18.04
CA ILE A 41 2.64 6.67 17.65
C ILE A 41 3.03 6.65 16.16
N ILE A 42 3.56 5.54 15.68
CA ILE A 42 4.05 5.44 14.29
C ILE A 42 2.95 4.88 13.40
N ILE A 43 2.40 5.74 12.54
CA ILE A 43 1.53 5.36 11.43
C ILE A 43 2.39 5.38 10.15
N PRO A 44 2.72 4.21 9.57
CA PRO A 44 3.47 4.16 8.33
C PRO A 44 2.72 4.90 7.21
N PHE A 45 3.48 5.52 6.31
CA PHE A 45 2.96 6.14 5.08
C PHE A 45 1.91 7.25 5.31
N GLN A 46 1.94 7.92 6.46
CA GLN A 46 0.97 8.97 6.80
C GLN A 46 0.97 10.13 5.79
N ARG A 47 2.12 10.49 5.22
CA ARG A 47 2.27 11.61 4.28
C ARG A 47 2.53 11.17 2.84
N VAL A 48 2.52 9.88 2.56
CA VAL A 48 2.82 9.37 1.21
C VAL A 48 1.69 9.77 0.27
N GLU A 49 2.04 10.47 -0.80
CA GLU A 49 1.15 10.87 -1.89
C GLU A 49 1.31 9.94 -3.11
N HIS A 50 2.53 9.48 -3.39
CA HIS A 50 2.83 8.58 -4.51
C HIS A 50 3.52 7.32 -4.00
N PHE A 51 2.92 6.16 -4.27
CA PHE A 51 3.49 4.86 -3.93
C PHE A 51 3.59 3.98 -5.17
N GLN A 52 4.81 3.66 -5.57
CA GLN A 52 5.11 2.74 -6.65
C GLN A 52 5.78 1.46 -6.15
N VAL A 53 5.27 0.32 -6.60
CA VAL A 53 5.91 -0.98 -6.51
C VAL A 53 6.04 -1.58 -7.91
N ASP A 54 7.27 -1.88 -8.32
CA ASP A 54 7.55 -2.36 -9.67
C ASP A 54 8.58 -3.50 -9.67
N ASN A 55 8.31 -4.57 -10.42
CA ASN A 55 9.24 -5.67 -10.66
C ASN A 55 9.69 -6.31 -9.34
N LEU A 56 8.71 -6.64 -8.50
CA LEU A 56 8.87 -7.32 -7.21
C LEU A 56 8.17 -8.69 -7.26
N PRO A 57 8.74 -9.68 -7.95
CA PRO A 57 8.07 -10.96 -8.23
C PRO A 57 7.70 -11.74 -6.97
N LYS A 58 8.36 -11.50 -5.82
CA LYS A 58 8.07 -12.17 -4.56
C LYS A 58 7.21 -11.35 -3.59
N LEU A 59 6.87 -10.10 -3.92
CA LEU A 59 6.11 -9.23 -3.02
C LEU A 59 4.71 -9.81 -2.80
N LYS A 60 4.38 -10.10 -1.54
CA LYS A 60 3.10 -10.66 -1.10
C LYS A 60 2.27 -9.65 -0.31
N SER A 61 2.94 -8.79 0.45
CA SER A 61 2.26 -7.81 1.30
C SER A 61 3.03 -6.49 1.39
N ILE A 62 2.31 -5.38 1.45
CA ILE A 62 2.90 -4.08 1.78
C ILE A 62 2.90 -3.89 3.31
N TYR A 63 1.76 -4.18 3.94
CA TYR A 63 1.55 -4.10 5.39
C TYR A 63 0.47 -5.10 5.80
N TRP A 64 0.59 -5.70 6.99
CA TRP A 64 -0.28 -6.83 7.40
C TRP A 64 -1.68 -6.41 7.88
N LYS A 65 -1.95 -5.12 8.01
CA LYS A 65 -3.26 -4.56 8.36
C LYS A 65 -3.59 -3.40 7.41
N PRO A 66 -4.87 -3.01 7.26
CA PRO A 66 -5.22 -1.80 6.54
C PRO A 66 -4.55 -0.55 7.14
N LEU A 67 -4.21 0.40 6.27
CA LEU A 67 -3.59 1.69 6.62
C LEU A 67 -4.47 2.85 6.17
N PRO A 68 -4.48 3.97 6.91
CA PRO A 68 -5.35 5.09 6.60
C PRO A 68 -5.00 5.82 5.31
N PHE A 69 -3.72 5.88 4.90
CA PHE A 69 -3.26 6.59 3.69
C PHE A 69 -3.94 7.96 3.44
N PRO A 70 -3.89 8.89 4.41
CA PRO A 70 -4.70 10.11 4.34
C PRO A 70 -4.26 11.07 3.22
N CYS A 71 -3.06 10.90 2.66
CA CYS A 71 -2.52 11.75 1.60
C CYS A 71 -2.33 11.02 0.26
N LEU A 72 -2.56 9.70 0.18
CA LEU A 72 -2.25 8.92 -1.02
C LEU A 72 -3.12 9.35 -2.19
N ARG A 73 -2.48 9.62 -3.33
CA ARG A 73 -3.12 10.05 -4.58
C ARG A 73 -2.87 9.08 -5.71
N ILE A 74 -1.69 8.50 -5.80
CA ILE A 74 -1.34 7.53 -6.84
C ILE A 74 -0.72 6.29 -6.20
N PHE A 75 -1.27 5.14 -6.56
CA PHE A 75 -0.70 3.84 -6.26
C PHE A 75 -0.41 3.10 -7.58
N TYR A 76 0.86 2.95 -7.93
CA TYR A 76 1.27 2.24 -9.13
C TYR A 76 1.83 0.84 -8.80
N ILE A 77 1.31 -0.19 -9.47
CA ILE A 77 1.67 -1.59 -9.23
C ILE A 77 1.93 -2.27 -10.57
N GLU A 78 3.18 -2.68 -10.80
CA GLU A 78 3.56 -3.35 -12.05
C GLU A 78 4.53 -4.50 -11.77
N ARG A 79 4.41 -5.60 -12.53
CA ARG A 79 5.27 -6.79 -12.40
C ARG A 79 5.36 -7.33 -10.97
N CYS A 80 4.24 -7.29 -10.24
CA CYS A 80 4.11 -7.75 -8.84
C CYS A 80 3.02 -8.85 -8.71
N PRO A 81 3.21 -10.03 -9.36
CA PRO A 81 2.16 -11.04 -9.53
C PRO A 81 1.62 -11.67 -8.23
N ASN A 82 2.38 -11.57 -7.13
CA ASN A 82 2.03 -12.15 -5.84
C ASN A 82 1.37 -11.16 -4.87
N LEU A 83 1.38 -9.86 -5.19
CA LEU A 83 0.76 -8.83 -4.35
C LEU A 83 -0.73 -8.81 -4.66
N ARG A 84 -1.57 -9.59 -4.00
CA ARG A 84 -3.00 -9.63 -4.34
C ARG A 84 -3.87 -8.68 -3.54
N LYS A 85 -3.38 -8.22 -2.39
CA LYS A 85 -4.16 -7.41 -1.46
C LYS A 85 -3.43 -6.11 -1.14
N LEU A 86 -4.16 -5.01 -1.19
CA LEU A 86 -3.65 -3.71 -0.77
C LEU A 86 -3.96 -3.47 0.71
N PRO A 87 -3.11 -2.73 1.44
CA PRO A 87 -3.38 -2.32 2.82
C PRO A 87 -4.41 -1.18 2.87
N LEU A 88 -5.57 -1.37 2.23
CA LEU A 88 -6.68 -0.43 2.18
C LEU A 88 -7.93 -1.04 2.83
N ASP A 89 -8.67 -0.25 3.59
CA ASP A 89 -10.04 -0.54 4.03
C ASP A 89 -10.99 0.56 3.54
N SER A 90 -12.28 0.39 3.76
CA SER A 90 -13.32 1.34 3.37
C SER A 90 -13.16 2.75 3.95
N ARG A 91 -12.24 2.97 4.89
CA ARG A 91 -11.91 4.27 5.50
C ARG A 91 -10.57 4.83 5.04
N SER A 92 -9.74 4.03 4.36
CA SER A 92 -8.48 4.47 3.77
C SER A 92 -8.67 5.58 2.73
N GLY A 93 -7.60 6.32 2.45
CA GLY A 93 -7.59 7.46 1.56
C GLY A 93 -8.00 8.76 2.28
N GLY A 94 -7.54 9.89 1.75
CA GLY A 94 -7.90 11.21 2.29
C GLY A 94 -9.40 11.51 2.16
N SER A 95 -9.99 12.14 3.18
CA SER A 95 -11.38 12.62 3.18
C SER A 95 -11.65 13.80 2.23
N ASN A 96 -10.68 14.16 1.38
CA ASN A 96 -10.76 15.30 0.49
C ASN A 96 -11.64 14.94 -0.71
N VAL A 97 -12.93 15.23 -0.57
CA VAL A 97 -13.93 15.23 -1.64
C VAL A 97 -13.32 15.96 -2.86
N GLY A 98 -13.02 15.23 -3.93
CA GLY A 98 -12.49 15.77 -5.19
C GLY A 98 -11.01 15.49 -5.52
N LYS A 99 -10.26 14.75 -4.69
CA LYS A 99 -8.98 14.15 -5.08
C LYS A 99 -9.12 12.63 -5.08
N ASP A 100 -9.50 12.07 -6.22
CA ASP A 100 -9.70 10.64 -6.35
C ASP A 100 -8.33 9.93 -6.31
N LEU A 101 -8.20 8.97 -5.39
CA LEU A 101 -7.08 8.04 -5.41
C LEU A 101 -7.10 7.32 -6.76
N VAL A 102 -5.95 7.26 -7.41
CA VAL A 102 -5.68 6.48 -8.61
C VAL A 102 -4.90 5.23 -8.22
N ILE A 103 -5.36 4.06 -8.67
CA ILE A 103 -4.66 2.79 -8.49
C ILE A 103 -4.40 2.19 -9.88
N ASP A 104 -3.16 2.30 -10.32
CA ASP A 104 -2.70 1.79 -11.62
C ASP A 104 -2.13 0.39 -11.43
N GLY A 105 -2.61 -0.55 -12.24
CA GLY A 105 -2.17 -1.94 -12.18
C GLY A 105 -2.17 -2.63 -13.54
N GLU A 106 -1.40 -3.70 -13.69
CA GLU A 106 -1.54 -4.57 -14.86
C GLU A 106 -2.96 -5.17 -14.95
N LYS A 107 -3.52 -5.33 -16.15
CA LYS A 107 -4.88 -5.89 -16.33
C LYS A 107 -5.07 -7.23 -15.63
N ASN A 108 -4.09 -8.12 -15.76
CA ASN A 108 -4.10 -9.45 -15.14
C ASN A 108 -4.05 -9.39 -13.60
N TRP A 109 -3.56 -8.30 -13.03
CA TRP A 109 -3.48 -8.03 -11.61
C TRP A 109 -4.80 -7.46 -11.11
N ILE A 110 -5.37 -6.48 -11.83
CA ILE A 110 -6.69 -5.89 -11.56
C ILE A 110 -7.77 -6.97 -11.44
N ASP A 111 -7.77 -7.95 -12.35
CA ASP A 111 -8.75 -9.05 -12.34
C ASP A 111 -8.63 -9.97 -11.11
N LYS A 112 -7.49 -9.95 -10.41
CA LYS A 112 -7.15 -10.85 -9.30
C LYS A 112 -7.02 -10.16 -7.95
N VAL A 113 -7.19 -8.85 -7.91
CA VAL A 113 -7.04 -8.08 -6.67
C VAL A 113 -8.11 -8.49 -5.66
N GLU A 114 -7.67 -8.76 -4.44
CA GLU A 114 -8.48 -9.13 -3.29
C GLU A 114 -8.68 -7.92 -2.38
N TRP A 115 -9.90 -7.75 -1.87
CA TRP A 115 -10.30 -6.61 -1.04
C TRP A 115 -10.49 -7.03 0.42
N GLU A 116 -10.32 -6.09 1.35
CA GLU A 116 -10.57 -6.33 2.78
C GLU A 116 -12.03 -6.74 3.05
N ASP A 117 -12.97 -6.02 2.44
CA ASP A 117 -14.41 -6.26 2.53
C ASP A 117 -15.13 -5.68 1.29
N GLU A 118 -16.42 -5.97 1.16
CA GLU A 118 -17.24 -5.47 0.04
C GLU A 118 -17.37 -3.95 0.01
N ALA A 119 -17.27 -3.28 1.17
CA ALA A 119 -17.32 -1.82 1.24
C ALA A 119 -16.05 -1.19 0.63
N THR A 120 -14.90 -1.77 0.91
CA THR A 120 -13.58 -1.41 0.38
C THR A 120 -13.56 -1.60 -1.13
N LYS A 121 -14.04 -2.77 -1.60
CA LYS A 121 -14.20 -3.05 -3.03
C LYS A 121 -15.06 -1.99 -3.71
N LYS A 122 -16.26 -1.72 -3.19
CA LYS A 122 -17.17 -0.73 -3.76
C LYS A 122 -16.56 0.67 -3.83
N ARG A 123 -15.75 1.05 -2.83
CA ARG A 123 -15.11 2.37 -2.76
C ARG A 123 -13.99 2.54 -3.79
N PHE A 124 -13.13 1.55 -3.95
CA PHE A 124 -11.91 1.68 -4.75
C PHE A 124 -11.96 1.01 -6.12
N LEU A 125 -12.99 0.21 -6.42
CA LEU A 125 -13.17 -0.34 -7.76
C LEU A 125 -13.19 0.76 -8.86
N PRO A 126 -13.83 1.93 -8.67
CA PRO A 126 -13.77 3.02 -9.65
C PRO A 126 -12.40 3.67 -9.80
N SER A 127 -11.52 3.52 -8.81
CA SER A 127 -10.16 4.07 -8.79
C SER A 127 -9.14 3.20 -9.54
N LEU A 128 -9.50 1.97 -9.88
CA LEU A 128 -8.62 1.04 -10.60
C LEU A 128 -8.61 1.36 -12.08
N GLN A 129 -7.41 1.51 -12.64
CA GLN A 129 -7.21 1.59 -14.08
C GLN A 129 -5.99 0.78 -14.52
N PRO A 130 -6.00 0.24 -15.75
CA PRO A 130 -4.86 -0.47 -16.28
C PRO A 130 -3.68 0.49 -16.49
N CYS A 131 -2.45 0.05 -16.19
CA CYS A 131 -1.25 0.75 -16.63
C CYS A 131 -1.27 0.91 -18.16
N GLU A 132 -0.96 2.11 -18.66
CA GLU A 132 -0.75 2.39 -20.09
C GLU A 132 0.55 1.77 -20.62
#